data_AF-A0A151R0T7-F1
#
_entry.id   AF-A0A151R0T7-F1
#
_cell.length_a   1.000
_cell.length_b   1.000
_cell.length_c   1.000
_cell.angle_alpha   90.00
_cell.angle_beta   90.00
_cell.angle_gamma   90.00
#
_symmetry.space_group_name_H-M   'P 1'
#
loop_
_entity.id
_entity.type
_entity.pdbx_description
1 polymer ?
#
loop_
_entity_poly.entity_id
_entity_poly.type
_entity_poly.pdbx_seq_one_letter_code
_entity_poly.pdbx_strand_id
1 'polypeptide(L)'
;MFVTLEKNAQADPKYADVFLIENYAAFQNSLYDLANVVPTLAKFYHQASEAYEQACTRHISMIIYYQFERLFQFARRIEDLILNNVAPEEIPFQVGLSKVDLRKTLKSSLSGVDKSIAAMYKKLQKNLTSEELLPSLWDKCKVCCSDFYSNIKSLLVKVVIWVVVFTSYTILYHSIIIIISSSR
;
A
#
# COMPACT_ATOMS: atom_id res chain seq x y z
N MET A 1 -28.10 6.81 0.07
CA MET A 1 -26.92 7.68 0.30
C MET A 1 -25.63 7.01 -0.16
N PHE A 2 -25.19 5.91 0.46
CA PHE A 2 -23.93 5.23 0.09
C PHE A 2 -23.85 4.81 -1.39
N VAL A 3 -24.91 4.19 -1.93
CA VAL A 3 -25.00 3.86 -3.36
C VAL A 3 -24.83 5.08 -4.27
N THR A 4 -25.32 6.25 -3.83
CA THR A 4 -25.18 7.50 -4.59
C THR A 4 -23.74 8.01 -4.53
N LEU A 5 -23.09 7.95 -3.36
CA LEU A 5 -21.68 8.30 -3.21
C LEU A 5 -20.79 7.42 -4.10
N GLU A 6 -21.01 6.10 -4.07
CA GLU A 6 -20.28 5.15 -4.92
C GLU A 6 -20.47 5.45 -6.41
N LYS A 7 -21.70 5.73 -6.85
CA LYS A 7 -21.98 6.12 -8.24
C LYS A 7 -21.29 7.43 -8.63
N ASN A 8 -21.31 8.42 -7.75
CA ASN A 8 -20.67 9.71 -8.00
C ASN A 8 -19.15 9.60 -8.05
N ALA A 9 -18.54 8.75 -7.22
CA ALA A 9 -17.12 8.47 -7.26
C ALA A 9 -16.66 7.95 -8.63
N GLN A 10 -17.52 7.20 -9.34
CA GLN A 10 -17.21 6.70 -10.69
C GLN A 10 -17.23 7.79 -11.78
N ALA A 11 -17.73 9.00 -11.50
CA ALA A 11 -17.70 10.10 -12.47
C ALA A 11 -16.27 10.57 -12.76
N ASP A 12 -15.36 10.45 -11.77
CA ASP A 12 -13.93 10.65 -11.95
C ASP A 12 -13.14 9.54 -11.24
N PRO A 13 -12.87 8.42 -11.94
CA PRO A 13 -12.18 7.25 -11.36
C PRO A 13 -10.80 7.57 -10.79
N LYS A 14 -10.13 8.63 -11.26
CA LYS A 14 -8.80 9.02 -10.79
C LYS A 14 -8.83 9.50 -9.33
N TYR A 15 -9.93 10.13 -8.92
CA TYR A 15 -10.11 10.69 -7.59
C TYR A 15 -11.19 9.96 -6.79
N ALA A 16 -11.73 8.85 -7.31
CA ALA A 16 -12.82 8.09 -6.70
C ALA A 16 -12.56 7.74 -5.22
N ASP A 17 -11.43 7.11 -4.90
CA ASP A 17 -11.14 6.72 -3.51
C ASP A 17 -10.96 7.93 -2.59
N VAL A 18 -10.36 9.02 -3.09
CA VAL A 18 -10.19 10.27 -2.31
C VAL A 18 -11.56 10.87 -1.98
N PHE A 19 -12.43 10.97 -2.99
CA PHE A 19 -13.79 11.44 -2.82
C PHE A 19 -14.54 10.60 -1.79
N LEU A 20 -14.43 9.27 -1.86
CA LEU A 20 -15.07 8.37 -0.90
C LEU A 20 -14.49 8.55 0.52
N ILE A 21 -13.17 8.61 0.67
CA ILE A 21 -12.48 8.84 1.95
C ILE A 21 -13.03 10.09 2.64
N GLU A 22 -13.06 11.23 1.94
CA GLU A 22 -13.50 12.49 2.54
C GLU A 22 -14.98 12.49 2.92
N ASN A 23 -15.84 11.94 2.05
CA ASN A 23 -17.28 11.90 2.30
C ASN A 23 -17.63 10.91 3.42
N TYR A 24 -17.00 9.74 3.46
CA TYR A 24 -17.23 8.78 4.53
C TYR A 24 -16.68 9.29 5.87
N ALA A 25 -15.51 9.94 5.89
CA ALA A 25 -14.98 10.58 7.09
C ALA A 25 -15.92 11.68 7.62
N ALA A 26 -16.41 12.55 6.73
CA ALA A 26 -17.38 13.59 7.10
C ALA A 26 -18.67 12.98 7.68
N PHE A 27 -19.15 11.89 7.08
CA PHE A 27 -20.32 11.16 7.57
C PHE A 27 -20.07 10.53 8.94
N GLN A 28 -18.93 9.86 9.14
CA GLN A 28 -18.54 9.27 10.42
C GLN A 28 -18.47 10.33 11.52
N ASN A 29 -17.76 11.44 11.27
CA ASN A 29 -17.61 12.54 12.24
C ASN A 29 -18.97 13.13 12.63
N SER A 30 -19.88 13.29 11.66
CA SER A 30 -21.23 13.82 11.91
C SER A 30 -22.13 12.85 12.68
N LEU A 31 -21.89 11.54 12.54
CA LEU A 31 -22.78 10.51 13.09
C LEU A 31 -22.26 9.87 14.38
N TYR A 32 -20.99 10.07 14.74
CA TYR A 32 -20.32 9.37 15.85
C TYR A 32 -21.11 9.42 17.16
N ASP A 33 -21.40 10.61 17.68
CA ASP A 33 -22.13 10.76 18.96
C ASP A 33 -23.54 10.21 18.87
N LEU A 34 -24.21 10.43 17.73
CA LEU A 34 -25.59 10.02 17.53
C LEU A 34 -25.73 8.50 17.38
N ALA A 35 -24.77 7.83 16.76
CA ALA A 35 -24.72 6.38 16.63
C ALA A 35 -24.57 5.67 17.99
N ASN A 36 -23.93 6.32 18.97
CA ASN A 36 -23.76 5.78 20.32
C ASN A 36 -25.06 5.79 21.14
N VAL A 37 -25.99 6.69 20.82
CA VAL A 37 -27.27 6.83 21.56
C VAL A 37 -28.49 6.37 20.76
N VAL A 38 -28.37 6.25 19.43
CA VAL A 38 -29.44 5.77 18.53
C VAL A 38 -29.01 4.48 17.83
N PRO A 39 -29.44 3.29 18.31
CA PRO A 39 -29.02 2.00 17.77
C PRO A 39 -29.29 1.82 16.27
N THR A 40 -30.39 2.39 15.76
CA THR A 40 -30.74 2.34 14.33
C THR A 40 -29.71 3.03 13.43
N LEU A 41 -28.95 3.99 13.97
CA LEU A 41 -27.92 4.74 13.25
C LEU A 41 -26.55 4.06 13.30
N ALA A 42 -26.29 3.22 14.31
CA ALA A 42 -25.04 2.48 14.44
C ALA A 42 -24.70 1.66 13.19
N LYS A 43 -25.70 1.00 12.58
CA LYS A 43 -25.48 0.22 11.34
C LYS A 43 -24.94 1.08 10.18
N PHE A 44 -25.38 2.33 10.06
CA PHE A 44 -24.93 3.22 8.99
C PHE A 44 -23.55 3.78 9.29
N TYR A 45 -23.24 4.05 10.57
CA TYR A 45 -21.90 4.38 11.01
C TYR A 45 -20.90 3.26 10.68
N HIS A 46 -21.26 2.00 10.99
CA HIS A 46 -20.42 0.84 10.66
C HIS A 46 -20.24 0.65 9.15
N GLN A 47 -21.31 0.78 8.36
CA GLN A 47 -21.22 0.72 6.90
C GLN A 47 -20.29 1.80 6.33
N ALA A 48 -20.42 3.05 6.80
CA ALA A 48 -19.53 4.14 6.40
C ALA A 48 -18.08 3.87 6.82
N SER A 49 -17.88 3.28 8.00
CA SER A 49 -16.55 2.94 8.50
C SER A 49 -15.87 1.85 7.69
N GLU A 50 -16.60 0.81 7.32
CA GLU A 50 -16.07 -0.24 6.46
C GLU A 50 -15.72 0.31 5.08
N ALA A 51 -16.62 1.11 4.48
CA ALA A 51 -16.39 1.71 3.17
C ALA A 51 -15.23 2.72 3.18
N TYR A 52 -15.10 3.51 4.25
CA TYR A 52 -13.96 4.40 4.50
C TYR A 52 -12.64 3.61 4.52
N GLU A 53 -12.58 2.55 5.32
CA GLU A 53 -11.37 1.73 5.46
C GLU A 53 -10.99 1.07 4.12
N GLN A 54 -11.98 0.55 3.38
CA GLN A 54 -11.73 -0.02 2.05
C GLN A 54 -11.18 1.03 1.06
N ALA A 55 -11.74 2.24 1.04
CA ALA A 55 -11.26 3.33 0.20
C ALA A 55 -9.83 3.76 0.59
N CYS A 56 -9.55 3.85 1.90
CA CYS A 56 -8.19 4.10 2.41
C CYS A 56 -7.21 3.03 1.91
N THR A 57 -7.54 1.75 2.07
CA THR A 57 -6.68 0.64 1.63
C THR A 57 -6.39 0.72 0.13
N ARG A 58 -7.41 0.94 -0.71
CA ARG A 58 -7.22 1.05 -2.17
C ARG A 58 -6.36 2.23 -2.55
N HIS A 59 -6.63 3.41 -1.99
CA HIS A 59 -5.87 4.62 -2.27
C HIS A 59 -4.40 4.50 -1.87
N ILE A 60 -4.14 4.01 -0.66
CA ILE A 60 -2.80 3.79 -0.13
C ILE A 60 -2.05 2.75 -0.98
N SER A 61 -2.70 1.64 -1.30
CA SER A 61 -2.11 0.59 -2.15
C SER A 61 -1.73 1.14 -3.53
N MET A 62 -2.57 1.98 -4.13
CA MET A 62 -2.26 2.65 -5.40
C MET A 62 -1.03 3.56 -5.30
N ILE A 63 -0.91 4.33 -4.21
CA ILE A 63 0.25 5.21 -3.99
C ILE A 63 1.54 4.40 -3.82
N ILE A 64 1.52 3.34 -3.01
CA ILE A 64 2.66 2.45 -2.80
C ILE A 64 3.05 1.77 -4.11
N TYR A 65 2.08 1.21 -4.84
CA TYR A 65 2.29 0.59 -6.14
C TYR A 65 2.95 1.55 -7.13
N TYR A 66 2.45 2.79 -7.20
CA TYR A 66 3.01 3.79 -8.11
C TYR A 66 4.49 4.08 -7.83
N GLN A 67 4.90 4.11 -6.56
CA GLN A 67 6.31 4.36 -6.22
C GLN A 67 7.20 3.14 -6.38
N PHE A 68 6.67 1.94 -6.15
CA PHE A 68 7.43 0.69 -6.15
C PHE A 68 7.02 -0.27 -7.28
N GLU A 69 6.52 0.28 -8.39
CA GLU A 69 5.90 -0.47 -9.50
C GLU A 69 6.79 -1.62 -9.98
N ARG A 70 8.08 -1.34 -10.25
CA ARG A 70 9.03 -2.35 -10.73
C ARG A 70 9.24 -3.48 -9.72
N LEU A 71 9.33 -3.14 -8.44
CA LEU A 71 9.51 -4.12 -7.38
C LEU A 71 8.24 -4.98 -7.21
N PHE A 72 7.07 -4.35 -7.30
CA PHE A 72 5.79 -5.06 -7.27
C PHE A 72 5.64 -6.01 -8.46
N GLN A 73 5.92 -5.54 -9.69
CA GLN A 73 5.86 -6.36 -10.90
C GLN A 73 6.81 -7.56 -10.80
N PHE A 74 8.01 -7.35 -10.27
CA PHE A 74 8.97 -8.43 -10.05
C PHE A 74 8.47 -9.46 -9.04
N ALA A 75 7.94 -9.02 -7.91
CA ALA A 75 7.35 -9.90 -6.89
C ALA A 75 6.16 -10.70 -7.45
N ARG A 76 5.24 -10.04 -8.15
CA ARG A 76 4.07 -10.68 -8.74
C ARG A 76 4.43 -11.79 -9.72
N ARG A 77 5.47 -11.61 -10.54
CA ARG A 77 5.96 -12.66 -11.45
C ARG A 77 6.46 -13.90 -10.71
N ILE A 78 7.05 -13.73 -9.53
CA ILE A 78 7.48 -14.86 -8.68
C ILE A 78 6.25 -15.55 -8.09
N GLU A 79 5.29 -14.79 -7.56
CA GLU A 79 4.02 -15.35 -7.05
C GLU A 79 3.27 -16.15 -8.12
N ASP A 80 3.14 -15.60 -9.34
CA ASP A 80 2.49 -16.26 -10.47
C ASP A 80 3.17 -17.60 -10.82
N LEU A 81 4.50 -17.67 -10.79
CA LEU A 81 5.23 -18.91 -11.04
C LEU A 81 5.03 -19.95 -9.93
N ILE A 82 5.04 -19.52 -8.67
CA ILE A 82 4.76 -20.40 -7.53
C ILE A 82 3.32 -20.95 -7.61
N LEU A 83 2.35 -20.09 -7.95
CA LEU A 83 0.95 -20.50 -8.14
C LEU A 83 0.79 -21.50 -9.30
N ASN A 84 1.64 -21.39 -10.33
CA ASN A 84 1.70 -22.32 -11.45
C ASN A 84 2.58 -23.57 -11.17
N ASN A 85 2.90 -23.85 -9.91
CA ASN A 85 3.70 -25.01 -9.45
C ASN A 85 5.12 -25.10 -10.02
N VAL A 86 5.73 -23.97 -10.42
CA VAL A 86 7.16 -23.94 -10.77
C VAL A 86 7.98 -24.08 -9.49
N ALA A 87 8.96 -24.99 -9.49
CA ALA A 87 9.79 -25.23 -8.33
C ALA A 87 10.59 -23.97 -7.97
N PRO A 88 10.72 -23.58 -6.68
CA PRO A 88 11.43 -22.37 -6.29
C PRO A 88 12.88 -22.28 -6.78
N GLU A 89 13.53 -23.42 -6.98
CA GLU A 89 14.90 -23.54 -7.50
C GLU A 89 14.99 -23.20 -9.00
N GLU A 90 13.89 -23.35 -9.74
CA GLU A 90 13.80 -23.08 -11.18
C GLU A 90 13.51 -21.60 -11.49
N ILE A 91 12.90 -20.87 -10.53
CA ILE A 91 12.51 -19.46 -10.69
C ILE A 91 13.69 -18.57 -11.15
N PRO A 92 14.91 -18.69 -10.61
CA PRO A 92 16.05 -17.88 -11.05
C PRO A 92 16.50 -18.10 -12.50
N PHE A 93 16.07 -19.19 -13.12
CA PHE A 93 16.37 -19.52 -14.51
C PHE A 93 15.28 -19.03 -15.48
N GLN A 94 14.17 -18.53 -14.96
CA GLN A 94 13.12 -17.90 -15.76
C GLN A 94 13.60 -16.55 -16.30
N VAL A 95 13.21 -16.25 -17.54
CA VAL A 95 13.65 -15.02 -18.25
C VAL A 95 13.26 -13.79 -17.43
N GLY A 96 14.24 -12.93 -17.12
CA GLY A 96 14.02 -11.69 -16.37
C GLY A 96 13.76 -11.87 -14.87
N LEU A 97 14.02 -13.06 -14.32
CA LEU A 97 14.04 -13.36 -12.89
C LEU A 97 15.41 -13.89 -12.46
N SER A 98 16.49 -13.51 -13.15
CA SER A 98 17.84 -13.91 -12.74
C SER A 98 18.27 -13.17 -11.47
N LYS A 99 19.33 -13.67 -10.82
CA LYS A 99 20.00 -12.96 -9.71
C LYS A 99 20.46 -11.54 -10.09
N VAL A 100 20.81 -11.31 -11.36
CA VAL A 100 21.19 -9.99 -11.87
C VAL A 100 19.97 -9.08 -11.97
N ASP A 101 18.84 -9.61 -12.44
CA ASP A 101 17.57 -8.85 -12.56
C ASP A 101 17.00 -8.48 -11.20
N LEU A 102 17.08 -9.39 -10.22
CA LEU A 102 16.76 -9.07 -8.83
C LEU A 102 17.59 -7.88 -8.34
N ARG A 103 18.92 -7.95 -8.49
CA ARG A 103 19.82 -6.89 -8.01
C ARG A 103 19.52 -5.55 -8.69
N LYS A 104 19.26 -5.55 -9.99
CA LYS A 104 18.87 -4.34 -10.73
C LYS A 104 17.55 -3.77 -10.22
N THR A 105 16.54 -4.61 -10.03
CA THR A 105 15.20 -4.22 -9.55
C THR A 105 15.28 -3.65 -8.14
N LEU A 106 15.98 -4.33 -7.22
CA LEU A 106 16.19 -3.84 -5.86
C LEU A 106 16.96 -2.53 -5.86
N LYS A 107 18.04 -2.43 -6.65
CA LYS A 107 18.81 -1.19 -6.74
C LYS A 107 17.91 -0.04 -7.22
N SER A 108 17.20 -0.18 -8.34
CA SER A 108 16.38 0.91 -8.88
C SER A 108 15.21 1.31 -7.98
N SER A 109 14.66 0.36 -7.21
CA SER A 109 13.47 0.61 -6.38
C SER A 109 13.83 1.13 -4.98
N LEU A 110 15.03 0.82 -4.49
CA LEU A 110 15.47 1.16 -3.14
C LEU A 110 16.54 2.26 -3.09
N SER A 111 17.27 2.51 -4.19
CA SER A 111 18.18 3.65 -4.27
C SER A 111 17.38 4.95 -4.35
N GLY A 112 17.22 5.65 -3.23
CA GLY A 112 16.39 6.84 -3.14
C GLY A 112 15.01 6.61 -2.49
N VAL A 113 14.88 5.58 -1.66
CA VAL A 113 13.63 5.27 -0.96
C VAL A 113 13.11 6.43 -0.10
N ASP A 114 14.01 7.26 0.44
CA ASP A 114 13.71 8.53 1.11
C ASP A 114 12.89 9.47 0.20
N LYS A 115 13.31 9.62 -1.06
CA LYS A 115 12.58 10.41 -2.06
C LYS A 115 11.24 9.77 -2.41
N SER A 116 11.18 8.44 -2.52
CA SER A 116 9.93 7.72 -2.76
C SER A 116 8.93 7.91 -1.63
N ILE A 117 9.37 7.82 -0.37
CA ILE A 117 8.56 8.05 0.83
C ILE A 117 8.05 9.50 0.87
N ALA A 118 8.93 10.47 0.63
CA ALA A 118 8.54 11.88 0.55
C ALA A 118 7.52 12.12 -0.58
N ALA A 119 7.68 11.45 -1.73
CA ALA A 119 6.75 11.52 -2.83
C ALA A 119 5.40 10.84 -2.53
N MET A 120 5.36 9.76 -1.74
CA MET A 120 4.12 9.16 -1.24
C MET A 120 3.37 10.15 -0.35
N TYR A 121 4.04 10.72 0.65
CA TYR A 121 3.46 11.71 1.55
C TYR A 121 2.89 12.91 0.78
N LYS A 122 3.68 13.48 -0.14
CA LYS A 122 3.24 14.60 -0.99
C LYS A 122 2.05 14.24 -1.88
N LYS A 123 1.96 13.00 -2.35
CA LYS A 123 0.83 12.53 -3.18
C LYS A 123 -0.44 12.34 -2.34
N LEU A 124 -0.33 11.85 -1.10
CA LEU A 124 -1.43 11.83 -0.14
C LEU A 124 -1.91 13.25 0.15
N GLN A 125 -1.02 14.15 0.56
CA GLN A 125 -1.34 15.53 0.91
C GLN A 125 -2.06 16.26 -0.22
N LYS A 126 -1.55 16.18 -1.45
CA LYS A 126 -2.10 16.93 -2.60
C LYS A 126 -3.49 16.49 -3.03
N ASN A 127 -3.86 15.26 -2.74
CA ASN A 127 -5.14 14.72 -3.17
C ASN A 127 -6.24 15.05 -2.16
N LEU A 128 -5.89 15.31 -0.91
CA LEU A 128 -6.85 15.61 0.16
C LEU A 128 -7.19 17.10 0.18
N THR A 129 -8.48 17.38 0.37
CA THR A 129 -9.01 18.69 0.77
C THR A 129 -8.96 18.84 2.29
N SER A 130 -9.24 17.77 3.04
CA SER A 130 -9.25 17.75 4.50
C SER A 130 -7.89 17.36 5.07
N GLU A 131 -7.09 18.34 5.49
CA GLU A 131 -5.75 18.12 6.06
C GLU A 131 -5.75 17.29 7.34
N GLU A 132 -6.85 17.30 8.11
CA GLU A 132 -6.99 16.54 9.35
C GLU A 132 -6.92 15.01 9.15
N LEU A 133 -7.23 14.53 7.94
CA LEU A 133 -7.16 13.10 7.61
C LEU A 133 -5.72 12.64 7.32
N LEU A 134 -4.83 13.58 6.98
CA LEU A 134 -3.50 13.27 6.50
C LEU A 134 -2.66 12.48 7.53
N PRO A 135 -2.62 12.82 8.83
CA PRO A 135 -1.84 12.05 9.80
C PRO A 135 -2.27 10.57 9.88
N SER A 136 -3.58 10.31 9.97
CA SER A 136 -4.12 8.96 10.05
C SER A 136 -3.86 8.14 8.78
N LEU A 137 -4.08 8.75 7.61
CA LEU A 137 -3.80 8.13 6.32
C LEU A 137 -2.30 7.86 6.13
N TRP A 138 -1.45 8.77 6.62
CA TRP A 138 -0.01 8.58 6.57
C TRP A 138 0.44 7.42 7.48
N ASP A 139 -0.09 7.32 8.69
CA ASP A 139 0.18 6.19 9.58
C ASP A 139 -0.22 4.86 8.95
N LYS A 140 -1.42 4.78 8.36
CA LYS A 140 -1.86 3.60 7.59
C LYS A 140 -0.93 3.31 6.40
N CYS A 141 -0.49 4.35 5.69
CA CYS A 141 0.43 4.20 4.55
C CYS A 141 1.79 3.66 4.98
N LYS A 142 2.32 4.09 6.12
CA LYS A 142 3.58 3.59 6.69
C LYS A 142 3.47 2.10 7.02
N VAL A 143 2.38 1.69 7.68
CA VAL A 143 2.12 0.27 8.01
C VAL A 143 2.02 -0.56 6.74
N CYS A 144 1.17 -0.16 5.79
CA CYS A 144 0.96 -0.89 4.55
C CYS A 144 2.25 -1.00 3.71
N CYS A 145 3.08 0.05 3.69
CA CYS A 145 4.39 0.03 3.04
C CYS A 145 5.34 -0.98 3.71
N SER A 146 5.37 -1.01 5.04
CA SER A 146 6.14 -2.01 5.80
C SER A 146 5.69 -3.44 5.52
N ASP A 147 4.37 -3.67 5.44
CA ASP A 147 3.80 -4.98 5.12
C ASP A 147 4.16 -5.41 3.69
N PHE A 148 4.09 -4.48 2.73
CA PHE A 148 4.52 -4.72 1.35
C PHE A 148 5.97 -5.21 1.27
N TYR A 149 6.89 -4.53 1.97
CA TYR A 149 8.29 -4.97 2.02
C TYR A 149 8.47 -6.31 2.75
N SER A 150 7.70 -6.55 3.82
CA SER A 150 7.71 -7.82 4.55
C SER A 150 7.31 -8.98 3.65
N ASN A 151 6.27 -8.78 2.83
CA ASN A 151 5.78 -9.76 1.86
C ASN A 151 6.83 -10.06 0.79
N ILE A 152 7.47 -9.03 0.22
CA ILE A 152 8.56 -9.23 -0.74
C ILE A 152 9.72 -10.01 -0.11
N LYS A 153 10.11 -9.66 1.12
CA LYS A 153 11.15 -10.40 1.83
C LYS A 153 10.78 -11.87 2.00
N SER A 154 9.56 -12.16 2.46
CA SER A 154 9.04 -13.52 2.62
C SER A 154 9.09 -14.30 1.30
N LEU A 155 8.69 -13.66 0.20
CA LEU A 155 8.70 -14.25 -1.13
C LEU A 155 10.13 -14.57 -1.62
N LEU A 156 11.07 -13.65 -1.43
CA LEU A 156 12.46 -13.83 -1.85
C LEU A 156 13.19 -14.89 -1.02
N VAL A 157 12.83 -15.08 0.25
CA VAL A 157 13.37 -16.16 1.09
C VAL A 157 12.95 -17.54 0.59
N LYS A 158 11.75 -17.68 0.00
CA LYS A 158 11.30 -18.95 -0.59
C LYS A 158 12.14 -19.37 -1.79
N VAL A 159 12.78 -18.43 -2.49
CA VAL A 159 13.68 -18.69 -3.61
C VAL A 159 15.09 -18.93 -3.07
N VAL A 160 15.41 -20.19 -2.75
CA VAL A 160 16.59 -20.66 -1.98
C VAL A 160 17.93 -20.05 -2.45
N ILE A 161 18.09 -19.81 -3.76
CA ILE A 161 19.32 -19.28 -4.38
C ILE A 161 19.56 -17.78 -4.08
N TRP A 162 18.56 -17.06 -3.57
CA TRP A 162 18.63 -15.61 -3.32
C TRP A 162 18.87 -15.22 -1.86
N VAL A 163 18.87 -16.19 -0.94
CA VAL A 163 19.12 -15.97 0.50
C VAL A 163 20.48 -15.27 0.74
N VAL A 164 21.51 -15.63 -0.04
CA VAL A 164 22.85 -15.02 0.05
C VAL A 164 22.92 -13.60 -0.54
N VAL A 165 21.97 -13.22 -1.41
CA VAL A 165 21.88 -11.85 -1.95
C VAL A 165 21.13 -10.95 -0.98
N PHE A 166 20.17 -11.50 -0.24
CA PHE A 166 19.28 -10.73 0.60
C PHE A 166 19.90 -10.29 1.93
N THR A 167 20.92 -11.00 2.44
CA THR A 167 21.64 -10.60 3.67
C THR A 167 22.29 -9.22 3.56
N SER A 168 22.75 -8.81 2.37
CA SER A 168 23.24 -7.43 2.14
C SER A 168 22.12 -6.38 2.07
N TYR A 169 20.87 -6.79 1.79
CA TYR A 169 19.69 -5.92 1.69
C TYR A 169 18.84 -5.88 2.97
N THR A 170 19.09 -6.75 3.95
CA THR A 170 18.48 -6.68 5.29
C THR A 170 18.80 -5.35 5.99
N ILE A 171 19.98 -4.79 5.73
CA ILE A 171 20.39 -3.45 6.19
C ILE A 171 19.48 -2.38 5.57
N LEU A 172 19.21 -2.47 4.26
CA LEU A 172 18.28 -1.60 3.54
C LEU A 172 16.84 -1.72 4.07
N TYR A 173 16.38 -2.92 4.42
CA TYR A 173 15.08 -3.13 5.05
C TYR A 173 14.97 -2.44 6.42
N HIS A 174 16.01 -2.58 7.26
CA HIS A 174 16.07 -1.86 8.54
C HIS A 174 16.13 -0.35 8.33
N SER A 175 16.91 0.14 7.36
CA SER A 175 16.95 1.56 7.00
C SER A 175 15.59 2.07 6.51
N ILE A 176 14.86 1.29 5.73
CA ILE A 176 13.51 1.64 5.25
C ILE A 176 12.52 1.72 6.41
N ILE A 177 12.50 0.73 7.31
CA ILE A 177 11.66 0.78 8.50
C ILE A 177 12.00 2.00 9.37
N ILE A 178 13.30 2.30 9.54
CA ILE A 178 13.76 3.47 10.30
C ILE A 178 13.32 4.78 9.62
N ILE A 179 13.45 4.90 8.30
CA ILE A 179 13.06 6.10 7.53
C ILE A 179 11.53 6.27 7.53
N ILE A 180 10.78 5.19 7.38
CA ILE A 180 9.31 5.18 7.48
C ILE A 180 8.88 5.60 8.89
N SER A 181 9.54 5.09 9.93
CA SER A 181 9.22 5.40 11.34
C SER A 181 9.66 6.80 11.77
N SER A 182 10.68 7.37 11.12
CA SER A 182 11.26 8.69 11.45
C SER A 182 10.74 9.85 10.60
N SER A 183 10.01 9.57 9.51
CA SER A 183 9.35 10.61 8.70
C SER A 183 8.11 11.13 9.43
N ARG A 184 8.30 12.25 10.14
CA ARG A 184 7.23 13.07 10.74
C ARG A 184 6.48 13.87 9.68
#